data_AF-A0AAD3WZP3-F1
#
_entry.id   AF-A0AAD3WZP3-F1
#
_cell.length_a   1.000
_cell.length_b   1.000
_cell.length_c   1.000
_cell.angle_alpha   90.00
_cell.angle_beta   90.00
_cell.angle_gamma   90.00
#
_symmetry.space_group_name_H-M   'P 1'
#
loop_
_entity.id
_entity.type
_entity.pdbx_description
1 polymer ?
#
loop_
_entity_poly.entity_id
_entity_poly.type
_entity_poly.pdbx_seq_one_letter_code
_entity_poly.pdbx_strand_id
1 'polypeptide(L)'
;MSCESSAARANHCFRLGCAFRATRLVALLSTKQCVRRRHFGGGKMSSVTPTAVARAGRPPAARPGEPTAYNGRPIAAGVGSFRHPVSPRASVADLWSTMEIAAAAGETALQKTGALSLDAPAKLRLSAYVQQARQYYEAAIRAEPIAKPLLGYYFVLNTTKAYLTLRDHPSTVTPGIKHGIGQENGRLVGQYDFSQEHLQIQQDGVFHLLARSSGRGHVWSPGIMQISRLIPYLNESVDLYASAFNKRPSLIPIENTYIRASGKRPNRLAWLVVEVSRLALREADLSPRKLLDEAAAFAKSFDHVESDRDDVVKYESKPAVPYSAMPLALPGLREAFDRSLISRNRTLAHPRDNIVLSPHLGLLSAEALTFAVMLHLSNMVRYRPHHVEQLRGSSQWWLFTSWVDRACENFLLAMSSRISLEEHLIE
;
A
#
# COMPACT_ATOMS: atom_id res chain seq x y z
N MET A 1 -17.18 -27.65 67.06
CA MET A 1 -16.63 -28.70 66.18
C MET A 1 -16.15 -27.99 64.91
N SER A 2 -14.99 -27.34 65.00
CA SER A 2 -13.68 -27.74 64.43
C SER A 2 -13.63 -27.47 62.90
N CYS A 3 -13.12 -26.32 62.43
CA CYS A 3 -11.72 -25.85 62.30
C CYS A 3 -10.78 -26.71 61.44
N GLU A 4 -9.92 -26.01 60.68
CA GLU A 4 -8.75 -26.38 59.82
C GLU A 4 -9.04 -26.38 58.30
N SER A 5 -8.47 -25.55 57.42
CA SER A 5 -7.14 -24.92 57.18
C SER A 5 -6.13 -25.75 56.38
N SER A 6 -5.78 -25.29 55.16
CA SER A 6 -4.44 -25.31 54.48
C SER A 6 -4.64 -25.32 52.95
N ALA A 7 -4.17 -24.35 52.16
CA ALA A 7 -2.81 -23.86 51.89
C ALA A 7 -1.99 -24.73 50.90
N ALA A 8 -1.77 -24.15 49.71
CA ALA A 8 -0.58 -24.15 48.83
C ALA A 8 0.18 -25.45 48.46
N ARG A 9 0.42 -25.62 47.14
CA ARG A 9 1.67 -26.05 46.43
C ARG A 9 1.32 -26.15 44.92
N ALA A 10 1.88 -25.40 43.97
CA ALA A 10 3.27 -25.22 43.52
C ALA A 10 3.91 -26.47 42.86
N ASN A 11 4.20 -26.31 41.56
CA ASN A 11 5.28 -26.89 40.75
C ASN A 11 5.37 -28.41 40.50
N HIS A 12 5.19 -28.79 39.23
CA HIS A 12 6.05 -29.76 38.51
C HIS A 12 5.91 -29.52 37.00
N CYS A 13 6.85 -28.86 36.31
CA CYS A 13 8.06 -29.42 35.71
C CYS A 13 7.84 -30.70 34.89
N PHE A 14 7.72 -30.57 33.56
CA PHE A 14 8.14 -31.58 32.61
C PHE A 14 9.26 -31.02 31.73
N ARG A 15 10.45 -31.61 31.89
CA ARG A 15 11.64 -31.44 31.05
C ARG A 15 11.59 -32.48 29.93
N LEU A 16 11.66 -32.03 28.68
CA LEU A 16 12.20 -32.75 27.51
C LEU A 16 12.89 -31.63 26.70
N GLY A 17 14.20 -31.62 26.43
CA GLY A 17 15.07 -32.74 26.10
C GLY A 17 15.47 -32.61 24.63
N CYS A 18 16.28 -31.61 24.27
CA CYS A 18 16.95 -31.56 22.97
C CYS A 18 18.37 -30.99 23.15
N ALA A 19 19.33 -31.91 23.14
CA ALA A 19 20.75 -31.63 23.08
C ALA A 19 21.14 -31.33 21.63
N PHE A 20 21.62 -30.12 21.34
CA PHE A 20 22.38 -29.86 20.13
C PHE A 20 23.88 -29.83 20.47
N ARG A 21 24.59 -30.85 19.99
CA ARG A 21 26.06 -30.90 19.98
C ARG A 21 26.57 -29.85 18.99
N ALA A 22 27.31 -28.86 19.49
CA ALA A 22 28.10 -27.97 18.68
C ALA A 22 29.45 -28.64 18.38
N THR A 23 29.60 -29.19 17.17
CA THR A 23 30.91 -29.60 16.65
C THR A 23 31.51 -28.41 15.90
N ARG A 24 32.59 -27.85 16.45
CA ARG A 24 33.47 -26.89 15.78
C ARG A 24 34.13 -27.58 14.59
N LEU A 25 33.97 -27.03 13.39
CA LEU A 25 34.92 -27.23 12.29
C LEU A 25 35.42 -25.86 11.84
N VAL A 26 36.68 -25.58 12.17
CA VAL A 26 37.45 -24.43 11.69
C VAL A 26 37.98 -24.82 10.31
N ALA A 27 37.51 -24.16 9.26
CA ALA A 27 38.10 -24.24 7.93
C ALA A 27 38.82 -22.92 7.62
N LEU A 28 40.15 -23.00 7.62
CA LEU A 28 41.06 -21.99 7.10
C LEU A 28 40.88 -21.86 5.58
N LEU A 29 40.51 -20.66 5.12
CA LEU A 29 40.72 -20.26 3.73
C LEU A 29 41.58 -18.99 3.70
N SER A 30 42.86 -19.24 3.43
CA SER A 30 43.88 -18.25 3.10
C SER A 30 43.61 -17.71 1.70
N THR A 31 43.36 -16.40 1.58
CA THR A 31 43.40 -15.69 0.29
C THR A 31 44.66 -14.83 0.25
N LYS A 32 45.65 -15.32 -0.51
CA LYS A 32 46.86 -14.57 -0.85
C LYS A 32 46.49 -13.39 -1.76
N GLN A 33 46.75 -12.16 -1.29
CA GLN A 33 46.85 -10.97 -2.13
C GLN A 33 48.04 -11.12 -3.08
N CYS A 34 47.77 -11.16 -4.38
CA CYS A 34 48.78 -11.06 -5.42
C CYS A 34 48.75 -9.63 -5.98
N VAL A 35 49.69 -8.81 -5.52
CA VAL A 35 49.96 -7.47 -6.06
C VAL A 35 50.74 -7.65 -7.35
N ARG A 36 50.08 -7.50 -8.50
CA ARG A 36 50.75 -7.31 -9.80
C ARG A 36 50.75 -5.83 -10.17
N ARG A 37 51.90 -5.18 -10.01
CA ARG A 37 52.24 -3.91 -10.67
C ARG A 37 52.21 -4.13 -12.17
N ARG A 38 51.35 -3.39 -12.89
CA ARG A 38 51.46 -3.20 -14.34
C ARG A 38 51.92 -1.77 -14.61
N HIS A 39 52.96 -1.67 -15.44
CA HIS A 39 53.46 -0.43 -16.00
C HIS A 39 52.39 0.29 -16.83
N PHE A 40 52.22 1.59 -16.57
CA PHE A 40 51.49 2.50 -17.45
C PHE A 40 52.44 2.96 -18.56
N GLY A 41 52.16 2.55 -19.79
CA GLY A 41 52.69 3.17 -21.01
C GLY A 41 51.85 4.39 -21.37
N GLY A 42 52.52 5.49 -21.73
CA GLY A 42 51.89 6.74 -22.13
C GLY A 42 51.09 6.59 -23.42
N GLY A 43 49.77 6.83 -23.31
CA GLY A 43 48.86 6.98 -24.44
C GLY A 43 48.42 8.43 -24.58
N LYS A 44 48.50 8.95 -25.82
CA LYS A 44 48.12 10.31 -26.23
C LYS A 44 46.72 10.70 -25.72
N MET A 45 46.62 11.89 -25.12
CA MET A 45 45.35 12.54 -24.78
C MET A 45 44.60 12.90 -26.06
N SER A 46 43.58 12.11 -26.40
CA SER A 46 42.52 12.49 -27.33
C SER A 46 41.58 13.44 -26.61
N SER A 47 41.48 14.69 -27.09
CA SER A 47 40.51 15.67 -26.63
C SER A 47 39.10 15.11 -26.78
N VAL A 48 38.46 14.80 -25.66
CA VAL A 48 37.03 14.44 -25.61
C VAL A 48 36.25 15.72 -25.84
N THR A 49 35.68 15.84 -27.04
CA THR A 49 34.71 16.88 -27.39
C THR A 49 33.51 16.75 -26.44
N PRO A 50 33.02 17.83 -25.82
CA PRO A 50 31.84 17.77 -24.97
C PRO A 50 30.65 17.32 -25.81
N THR A 51 30.05 16.20 -25.42
CA THR A 51 28.82 15.67 -25.99
C THR A 51 27.76 16.76 -25.91
N ALA A 52 27.25 17.18 -27.06
CA ALA A 52 26.20 18.19 -27.16
C ALA A 52 25.04 17.81 -26.24
N VAL A 53 24.68 18.71 -25.33
CA VAL A 53 23.47 18.62 -24.51
C VAL A 53 22.30 18.60 -25.48
N ALA A 54 21.70 17.42 -25.70
CA ALA A 54 20.53 17.28 -26.54
C ALA A 54 19.45 18.23 -26.03
N ARG A 55 19.06 19.22 -26.84
CA ARG A 55 17.89 20.07 -26.57
C ARG A 55 16.73 19.15 -26.22
N ALA A 56 16.13 19.35 -25.05
CA ALA A 56 14.98 18.59 -24.61
C ALA A 56 13.90 18.68 -25.69
N GLY A 57 13.72 17.59 -26.45
CA GLY A 57 12.73 17.52 -27.52
C GLY A 57 11.33 17.71 -26.94
N ARG A 58 10.45 18.31 -27.74
CA ARG A 58 9.01 18.35 -27.47
C ARG A 58 8.53 16.92 -27.14
N PRO A 59 7.67 16.72 -26.12
CA PRO A 59 7.12 15.38 -25.84
C PRO A 59 6.38 14.84 -27.07
N PRO A 60 6.25 13.52 -27.22
CA PRO A 60 5.47 12.93 -28.31
C PRO A 60 3.98 13.34 -28.20
N ALA A 61 3.29 13.38 -29.34
CA ALA A 61 1.85 13.64 -29.37
C ALA A 61 1.08 12.58 -28.57
N ALA A 62 0.04 13.01 -27.85
CA ALA A 62 -0.88 12.08 -27.17
C ALA A 62 -1.60 11.18 -28.17
N ARG A 63 -1.98 9.97 -27.74
CA ARG A 63 -2.71 9.04 -28.62
C ARG A 63 -4.12 9.60 -28.89
N PRO A 64 -4.61 9.58 -30.14
CA PRO A 64 -5.99 9.95 -30.43
C PRO A 64 -6.92 8.90 -29.84
N GLY A 65 -7.88 9.33 -29.02
CA GLY A 65 -8.86 8.46 -28.39
C GLY A 65 -9.99 9.23 -27.73
N GLU A 66 -11.08 8.54 -27.46
CA GLU A 66 -12.30 9.09 -26.84
C GLU A 66 -12.50 8.54 -25.42
N PRO A 67 -13.21 9.26 -24.54
CA PRO A 67 -13.67 8.70 -23.27
C PRO A 67 -14.40 7.38 -23.48
N THR A 68 -14.18 6.42 -22.60
CA THR A 68 -14.74 5.07 -22.75
C THR A 68 -15.87 4.83 -21.76
N ALA A 69 -16.95 4.22 -22.24
CA ALA A 69 -18.10 3.81 -21.43
C ALA A 69 -18.58 2.42 -21.85
N TYR A 70 -19.14 1.67 -20.90
CA TYR A 70 -19.82 0.40 -21.13
C TYR A 70 -21.29 0.55 -20.78
N ASN A 71 -22.18 0.30 -21.75
CA ASN A 71 -23.64 0.51 -21.60
C ASN A 71 -23.99 1.88 -21.00
N GLY A 72 -23.31 2.93 -21.46
CA GLY A 72 -23.49 4.30 -20.95
C GLY A 72 -22.81 4.61 -19.61
N ARG A 73 -22.32 3.62 -18.87
CA ARG A 73 -21.58 3.82 -17.62
C ARG A 73 -20.10 4.12 -17.92
N PRO A 74 -19.55 5.28 -17.52
CA PRO A 74 -18.14 5.60 -17.72
C PRO A 74 -17.23 4.57 -17.07
N ILE A 75 -16.16 4.20 -17.76
CA ILE A 75 -15.13 3.33 -17.18
C ILE A 75 -14.25 4.18 -16.26
N ALA A 76 -14.14 3.74 -15.01
CA ALA A 76 -13.33 4.40 -14.01
C ALA A 76 -11.86 3.96 -14.14
N ALA A 77 -10.94 4.89 -13.92
CA ALA A 77 -9.56 4.55 -13.60
C ALA A 77 -9.50 4.12 -12.12
N GLY A 78 -8.81 3.02 -11.82
CA GLY A 78 -8.67 2.52 -10.46
C GLY A 78 -8.39 1.02 -10.38
N VAL A 79 -8.58 0.46 -9.20
CA VAL A 79 -8.59 -0.98 -8.91
C VAL A 79 -9.97 -1.63 -9.17
N GLY A 80 -10.95 -0.88 -9.65
CA GLY A 80 -12.26 -1.30 -10.17
C GLY A 80 -12.55 -0.66 -11.53
N SER A 81 -13.52 -1.19 -12.26
CA SER A 81 -13.81 -0.75 -13.65
C SER A 81 -14.92 0.29 -13.76
N PHE A 82 -15.70 0.46 -12.71
CA PHE A 82 -16.76 1.45 -12.65
C PHE A 82 -16.79 2.14 -11.29
N ARG A 83 -17.29 3.37 -11.22
CA ARG A 83 -17.46 4.07 -9.94
C ARG A 83 -18.67 3.52 -9.18
N HIS A 84 -18.49 3.37 -7.88
CA HIS A 84 -19.51 3.12 -6.89
C HIS A 84 -19.52 4.32 -5.93
N PRO A 85 -20.29 5.37 -6.22
CA PRO A 85 -20.35 6.53 -5.35
C PRO A 85 -20.97 6.14 -4.01
N VAL A 86 -20.32 6.56 -2.94
CA VAL A 86 -20.74 6.38 -1.56
C VAL A 86 -21.06 7.76 -1.03
N SER A 87 -22.26 7.93 -0.47
CA SER A 87 -22.69 9.22 0.06
C SER A 87 -21.72 9.73 1.15
N PRO A 88 -21.39 11.02 1.21
CA PRO A 88 -20.67 11.62 2.34
C PRO A 88 -21.44 11.49 3.67
N ARG A 89 -22.74 11.17 3.60
CA ARG A 89 -23.60 10.87 4.75
C ARG A 89 -23.85 9.37 4.92
N ALA A 90 -23.08 8.53 4.23
CA ALA A 90 -23.17 7.09 4.37
C ALA A 90 -23.03 6.70 5.84
N SER A 91 -23.94 5.85 6.29
CA SER A 91 -23.82 5.22 7.60
C SER A 91 -22.69 4.19 7.58
N VAL A 92 -22.27 3.74 8.77
CA VAL A 92 -21.35 2.60 8.88
C VAL A 92 -21.91 1.38 8.14
N ALA A 93 -23.22 1.14 8.17
CA ALA A 93 -23.82 0.02 7.45
C ALA A 93 -23.62 0.14 5.93
N ASP A 94 -23.77 1.34 5.37
CA ASP A 94 -23.57 1.60 3.94
C ASP A 94 -22.11 1.33 3.52
N LEU A 95 -21.14 1.79 4.33
CA LEU A 95 -19.71 1.55 4.09
C LEU A 95 -19.33 0.06 4.09
N TRP A 96 -20.01 -0.74 4.91
CA TRP A 96 -19.74 -2.16 5.09
C TRP A 96 -20.53 -3.08 4.13
N SER A 97 -21.58 -2.57 3.49
CA SER A 97 -22.52 -3.34 2.66
C SER A 97 -21.82 -4.28 1.67
N THR A 98 -20.81 -3.81 0.93
CA THR A 98 -20.04 -4.62 -0.03
C THR A 98 -19.35 -5.82 0.61
N MET A 99 -18.73 -5.62 1.79
CA MET A 99 -18.04 -6.69 2.52
C MET A 99 -19.03 -7.71 3.08
N GLU A 100 -20.19 -7.25 3.56
CA GLU A 100 -21.23 -8.10 4.12
C GLU A 100 -21.95 -8.93 3.06
N ILE A 101 -22.25 -8.32 1.91
CA ILE A 101 -22.77 -9.02 0.73
C ILE A 101 -21.77 -10.09 0.29
N ALA A 102 -20.47 -9.76 0.22
CA ALA A 102 -19.44 -10.72 -0.12
C ALA A 102 -19.39 -11.91 0.86
N ALA A 103 -19.49 -11.64 2.16
CA ALA A 103 -19.53 -12.66 3.20
C ALA A 103 -20.79 -13.54 3.14
N ALA A 104 -21.96 -12.94 2.86
CA ALA A 104 -23.23 -13.65 2.80
C ALA A 104 -23.40 -14.48 1.53
N ALA A 105 -23.06 -13.91 0.37
CA ALA A 105 -23.21 -14.59 -0.92
C ALA A 105 -22.13 -15.68 -1.13
N GLY A 106 -20.91 -15.44 -0.64
CA GLY A 106 -19.76 -16.31 -0.89
C GLY A 106 -19.33 -16.36 -2.36
N GLU A 107 -19.87 -15.47 -3.19
CA GLU A 107 -19.50 -15.26 -4.58
C GLU A 107 -19.51 -13.75 -4.87
N THR A 108 -18.40 -13.21 -5.34
CA THR A 108 -18.21 -11.79 -5.66
C THR A 108 -17.75 -11.66 -7.11
N ALA A 109 -17.69 -10.42 -7.61
CA ALA A 109 -17.10 -10.13 -8.90
C ALA A 109 -15.66 -10.65 -9.02
N LEU A 110 -14.91 -10.70 -7.91
CA LEU A 110 -13.56 -11.29 -7.88
C LEU A 110 -13.56 -12.78 -8.26
N GLN A 111 -14.48 -13.60 -7.73
CA GLN A 111 -14.64 -15.01 -8.12
C GLN A 111 -15.02 -15.15 -9.59
N LYS A 112 -15.91 -14.28 -10.09
CA LYS A 112 -16.31 -14.28 -11.51
C LYS A 112 -15.15 -13.96 -12.47
N THR A 113 -14.10 -13.30 -11.98
CA THR A 113 -12.88 -13.02 -12.75
C THR A 113 -11.78 -14.08 -12.63
N GLY A 114 -12.08 -15.24 -12.03
CA GLY A 114 -11.16 -16.38 -11.97
C GLY A 114 -10.51 -16.63 -10.61
N ALA A 115 -10.93 -15.94 -9.54
CA ALA A 115 -10.55 -16.35 -8.18
C ALA A 115 -11.23 -17.67 -7.81
N LEU A 116 -10.60 -18.44 -6.91
CA LEU A 116 -11.10 -19.74 -6.49
C LEU A 116 -12.49 -19.63 -5.86
N SER A 117 -13.39 -20.54 -6.24
CA SER A 117 -14.69 -20.67 -5.57
C SER A 117 -14.47 -21.05 -4.10
N LEU A 118 -15.26 -20.45 -3.20
CA LEU A 118 -15.10 -20.66 -1.77
C LEU A 118 -15.75 -21.98 -1.32
N ASP A 119 -14.96 -22.84 -0.70
CA ASP A 119 -15.49 -23.97 0.06
C ASP A 119 -16.26 -23.51 1.31
N ALA A 120 -17.08 -24.40 1.89
CA ALA A 120 -17.88 -24.05 3.08
C ALA A 120 -17.03 -23.55 4.26
N PRO A 121 -15.86 -24.15 4.60
CA PRO A 121 -14.96 -23.60 5.61
C PRO A 121 -14.46 -22.18 5.29
N ALA A 122 -14.15 -21.87 4.03
CA ALA A 122 -13.72 -20.55 3.60
C ALA A 122 -14.84 -19.52 3.73
N LYS A 123 -16.09 -19.87 3.40
CA LYS A 123 -17.26 -19.01 3.62
C LYS A 123 -17.44 -18.66 5.09
N LEU A 124 -17.30 -19.66 5.99
CA LEU A 124 -17.36 -19.43 7.43
C LEU A 124 -16.23 -18.51 7.93
N ARG A 125 -14.98 -18.73 7.47
CA ARG A 125 -13.84 -17.85 7.80
C ARG A 125 -14.06 -16.43 7.30
N LEU A 126 -14.52 -16.27 6.06
CA LEU A 126 -14.81 -14.97 5.47
C LEU A 126 -15.84 -14.21 6.32
N SER A 127 -16.97 -14.85 6.67
CA SER A 127 -18.00 -14.25 7.51
C SER A 127 -17.45 -13.83 8.88
N ALA A 128 -16.68 -14.69 9.53
CA ALA A 128 -16.04 -14.37 10.82
C ALA A 128 -15.07 -13.19 10.72
N TYR A 129 -14.23 -13.13 9.67
CA TYR A 129 -13.31 -12.02 9.46
C TYR A 129 -14.03 -10.70 9.19
N VAL A 130 -15.08 -10.71 8.37
CA VAL A 130 -15.87 -9.50 8.08
C VAL A 130 -16.56 -8.98 9.36
N GLN A 131 -17.20 -9.86 10.12
CA GLN A 131 -17.87 -9.48 11.37
C GLN A 131 -16.89 -8.89 12.40
N GLN A 132 -15.74 -9.55 12.62
CA GLN A 132 -14.72 -9.03 13.53
C GLN A 132 -14.17 -7.70 13.04
N ALA A 133 -13.87 -7.58 11.75
CA ALA A 133 -13.35 -6.34 11.19
C ALA A 133 -14.33 -5.17 11.40
N ARG A 134 -15.63 -5.39 11.18
CA ARG A 134 -16.68 -4.39 11.43
C ARG A 134 -16.73 -3.97 12.90
N GLN A 135 -16.72 -4.93 13.83
CA GLN A 135 -16.72 -4.63 15.26
C GLN A 135 -15.49 -3.79 15.68
N TYR A 136 -14.31 -4.13 15.18
CA TYR A 136 -13.09 -3.36 15.46
C TYR A 136 -13.11 -1.96 14.83
N TYR A 137 -13.68 -1.81 13.63
CA TYR A 137 -13.85 -0.51 12.98
C TYR A 137 -14.79 0.38 13.80
N GLU A 138 -15.97 -0.11 14.17
CA GLU A 138 -16.94 0.62 14.99
C GLU A 138 -16.39 0.99 16.37
N ALA A 139 -15.57 0.12 16.96
CA ALA A 139 -14.86 0.42 18.19
C ALA A 139 -13.78 1.49 17.98
N ALA A 140 -12.99 1.41 16.91
CA ALA A 140 -11.91 2.34 16.62
C ALA A 140 -12.41 3.78 16.45
N ILE A 141 -13.49 3.99 15.69
CA ILE A 141 -14.03 5.34 15.43
C ILE A 141 -14.59 6.01 16.70
N ARG A 142 -14.93 5.24 17.75
CA ARG A 142 -15.45 5.74 19.03
C ARG A 142 -14.39 5.83 20.13
N ALA A 143 -13.23 5.22 19.92
CA ALA A 143 -12.20 5.15 20.94
C ALA A 143 -11.41 6.45 21.06
N GLU A 144 -10.82 6.67 22.24
CA GLU A 144 -9.85 7.75 22.45
C GLU A 144 -8.59 7.54 21.58
N PRO A 145 -7.91 8.61 21.13
CA PRO A 145 -6.75 8.55 20.22
C PRO A 145 -5.68 7.52 20.58
N ILE A 146 -5.41 7.31 21.88
CA ILE A 146 -4.42 6.32 22.34
C ILE A 146 -4.85 4.89 22.03
N ALA A 147 -6.13 4.57 22.14
CA ALA A 147 -6.64 3.21 21.92
C ALA A 147 -6.91 2.93 20.43
N LYS A 148 -7.12 3.96 19.61
CA LYS A 148 -7.48 3.82 18.19
C LYS A 148 -6.53 2.92 17.39
N PRO A 149 -5.18 3.04 17.45
CA PRO A 149 -4.31 2.22 16.62
C PRO A 149 -4.44 0.72 16.89
N LEU A 150 -4.69 0.33 18.14
CA LEU A 150 -4.88 -1.07 18.51
C LEU A 150 -6.11 -1.65 17.80
N LEU A 151 -7.24 -0.96 17.92
CA LEU A 151 -8.51 -1.36 17.31
C LEU A 151 -8.43 -1.28 15.78
N GLY A 152 -7.90 -0.17 15.25
CA GLY A 152 -7.68 0.04 13.82
C GLY A 152 -6.78 -1.04 13.20
N TYR A 153 -5.75 -1.51 13.91
CA TYR A 153 -4.93 -2.62 13.44
C TYR A 153 -5.72 -3.92 13.31
N TYR A 154 -6.52 -4.27 14.31
CA TYR A 154 -7.32 -5.51 14.24
C TYR A 154 -8.45 -5.42 13.20
N PHE A 155 -8.99 -4.22 12.95
CA PHE A 155 -9.81 -3.97 11.77
C PHE A 155 -9.03 -4.26 10.47
N VAL A 156 -7.89 -3.59 10.24
CA VAL A 156 -7.08 -3.75 9.02
C VAL A 156 -6.65 -5.21 8.82
N LEU A 157 -6.25 -5.90 9.89
CA LEU A 157 -5.84 -7.30 9.86
C LEU A 157 -6.99 -8.20 9.39
N ASN A 158 -8.18 -8.06 9.98
CA ASN A 158 -9.31 -8.93 9.66
C ASN A 158 -9.90 -8.60 8.27
N THR A 159 -9.97 -7.32 7.88
CA THR A 159 -10.34 -6.92 6.51
C THR A 159 -9.36 -7.50 5.48
N THR A 160 -8.05 -7.47 5.79
CA THR A 160 -7.02 -8.09 4.93
C THR A 160 -7.23 -9.60 4.81
N LYS A 161 -7.50 -10.30 5.92
CA LYS A 161 -7.77 -11.73 5.89
C LYS A 161 -9.03 -12.05 5.08
N ALA A 162 -10.10 -11.27 5.22
CA ALA A 162 -11.31 -11.41 4.39
C ALA A 162 -10.99 -11.27 2.89
N TYR A 163 -10.23 -10.24 2.52
CA TYR A 163 -9.78 -10.04 1.13
C TYR A 163 -8.95 -11.21 0.60
N LEU A 164 -7.98 -11.70 1.40
CA LEU A 164 -7.14 -12.83 1.02
C LEU A 164 -7.95 -14.14 0.93
N THR A 165 -8.95 -14.34 1.80
CA THR A 165 -9.85 -15.48 1.71
C THR A 165 -10.66 -15.45 0.41
N LEU A 166 -11.18 -14.28 0.01
CA LEU A 166 -11.90 -14.12 -1.26
C LEU A 166 -11.02 -14.34 -2.49
N ARG A 167 -9.75 -13.92 -2.42
CA ARG A 167 -8.80 -14.00 -3.54
C ARG A 167 -8.19 -15.40 -3.70
N ASP A 168 -7.75 -15.99 -2.60
CA ASP A 168 -6.99 -17.23 -2.54
C ASP A 168 -7.19 -17.91 -1.17
N HIS A 169 -8.35 -18.54 -0.97
CA HIS A 169 -8.72 -19.07 0.34
C HIS A 169 -7.70 -20.04 1.00
N PRO A 170 -6.93 -20.88 0.27
CA PRO A 170 -5.86 -21.70 0.85
C PRO A 170 -4.84 -20.89 1.66
N SER A 171 -4.54 -19.65 1.26
CA SER A 171 -3.59 -18.76 1.94
C SER A 171 -4.02 -18.35 3.36
N THR A 172 -5.29 -18.58 3.72
CA THR A 172 -5.89 -18.21 5.01
C THR A 172 -6.35 -19.40 5.85
N VAL A 173 -6.05 -20.63 5.42
CA VAL A 173 -6.46 -21.85 6.12
C VAL A 173 -5.66 -22.06 7.40
N THR A 174 -4.37 -21.72 7.41
CA THR A 174 -3.47 -21.98 8.53
C THR A 174 -3.94 -21.25 9.79
N PRO A 175 -4.31 -21.97 10.86
CA PRO A 175 -4.63 -21.35 12.15
C PRO A 175 -3.42 -20.56 12.65
N GLY A 176 -3.67 -19.35 13.15
CA GLY A 176 -2.60 -18.52 13.72
C GLY A 176 -1.57 -17.99 12.71
N ILE A 177 -1.95 -17.80 11.43
CA ILE A 177 -1.08 -17.12 10.46
C ILE A 177 -0.49 -15.83 11.07
N LYS A 178 0.84 -15.74 11.04
CA LYS A 178 1.58 -14.62 11.63
C LYS A 178 1.24 -13.31 10.92
N HIS A 179 1.42 -12.20 11.62
CA HIS A 179 1.22 -10.86 11.05
C HIS A 179 2.22 -10.56 9.92
N GLY A 180 3.43 -11.12 10.01
CA GLY A 180 4.50 -10.98 9.01
C GLY A 180 5.36 -9.72 9.14
N ILE A 181 5.07 -8.93 10.16
CA ILE A 181 5.84 -7.80 10.62
C ILE A 181 5.76 -7.80 12.15
N GLY A 182 6.82 -7.34 12.79
CA GLY A 182 6.96 -7.23 14.24
C GLY A 182 7.62 -5.91 14.61
N GLN A 183 8.07 -5.84 15.85
CA GLN A 183 8.66 -4.64 16.43
C GLN A 183 10.16 -4.85 16.67
N GLU A 184 10.96 -3.83 16.40
CA GLU A 184 12.40 -3.81 16.70
C GLU A 184 12.69 -2.69 17.70
N ASN A 185 12.91 -3.06 18.97
CA ASN A 185 13.10 -2.10 20.06
C ASN A 185 14.56 -1.87 20.44
N GLY A 186 15.50 -2.68 19.95
CA GLY A 186 16.91 -2.60 20.33
C GLY A 186 17.60 -1.30 19.88
N ARG A 187 16.91 -0.46 19.12
CA ARG A 187 17.38 0.84 18.62
C ARG A 187 16.87 2.04 19.42
N LEU A 188 16.02 1.83 20.41
CA LEU A 188 15.54 2.89 21.29
C LEU A 188 16.65 3.22 22.29
N VAL A 189 17.18 4.44 22.21
CA VAL A 189 18.30 4.89 23.04
C VAL A 189 18.07 6.30 23.55
N GLY A 190 18.40 6.54 24.82
CA GLY A 190 18.27 7.86 25.44
C GLY A 190 16.83 8.34 25.58
N GLN A 191 16.61 9.64 25.38
CA GLN A 191 15.27 10.22 25.36
C GLN A 191 14.53 9.74 24.10
N TYR A 192 13.27 9.37 24.31
CA TYR A 192 12.43 8.87 23.24
C TYR A 192 12.19 9.92 22.14
N ASP A 193 12.39 9.49 20.90
CA ASP A 193 12.05 10.24 19.69
C ASP A 193 11.45 9.27 18.67
N PHE A 194 10.36 9.66 18.02
CA PHE A 194 9.65 8.80 17.07
C PHE A 194 10.51 8.37 15.88
N SER A 195 11.54 9.14 15.51
CA SER A 195 12.51 8.78 14.47
C SER A 195 13.30 7.50 14.80
N GLN A 196 13.34 7.10 16.07
CA GLN A 196 13.97 5.85 16.52
C GLN A 196 13.09 4.61 16.28
N GLU A 197 11.84 4.78 15.82
CA GLU A 197 10.91 3.68 15.64
C GLU A 197 11.21 2.80 14.41
N HIS A 198 11.28 1.49 14.64
CA HIS A 198 11.57 0.50 13.62
C HIS A 198 10.61 -0.70 13.66
N LEU A 199 10.34 -1.23 12.47
CA LEU A 199 9.66 -2.51 12.23
C LEU A 199 10.67 -3.60 11.98
N GLN A 200 10.35 -4.80 12.45
CA GLN A 200 11.00 -6.03 12.02
C GLN A 200 10.15 -6.68 10.92
N ILE A 201 10.67 -6.74 9.69
CA ILE A 201 10.06 -7.48 8.59
C ILE A 201 10.40 -8.97 8.76
N GLN A 202 9.37 -9.82 8.76
CA GLN A 202 9.52 -11.27 8.88
C GLN A 202 9.62 -11.91 7.48
N GLN A 203 9.61 -13.24 7.38
CA GLN A 203 9.74 -13.95 6.10
C GLN A 203 8.39 -14.22 5.43
N ASP A 204 7.33 -14.38 6.22
CA ASP A 204 6.00 -14.77 5.78
C ASP A 204 4.91 -14.04 6.58
N GLY A 205 3.63 -14.35 6.34
CA GLY A 205 2.50 -13.84 7.11
C GLY A 205 1.55 -12.94 6.32
N VAL A 206 0.52 -12.44 7.01
CA VAL A 206 -0.59 -11.68 6.39
C VAL A 206 -0.10 -10.44 5.64
N PHE A 207 0.85 -9.70 6.21
CA PHE A 207 1.46 -8.55 5.54
C PHE A 207 2.09 -8.92 4.20
N HIS A 208 2.83 -10.03 4.13
CA HIS A 208 3.46 -10.49 2.90
C HIS A 208 2.43 -10.88 1.84
N LEU A 209 1.36 -11.56 2.25
CA LEU A 209 0.27 -11.95 1.35
C LEU A 209 -0.46 -10.73 0.79
N LEU A 210 -0.74 -9.72 1.62
CA LEU A 210 -1.35 -8.45 1.19
C LEU A 210 -0.44 -7.72 0.20
N ALA A 211 0.84 -7.57 0.53
CA ALA A 211 1.82 -6.86 -0.29
C ALA A 211 2.03 -7.53 -1.67
N ARG A 212 2.01 -8.88 -1.74
CA ARG A 212 2.02 -9.62 -3.03
C ARG A 212 0.74 -9.45 -3.83
N SER A 213 -0.38 -9.26 -3.14
CA SER A 213 -1.72 -9.21 -3.73
C SER A 213 -2.19 -7.80 -4.06
N SER A 214 -1.39 -6.77 -3.83
CA SER A 214 -1.75 -5.37 -4.10
C SER A 214 -0.59 -4.60 -4.73
N GLY A 215 -0.89 -3.48 -5.39
CA GLY A 215 0.10 -2.63 -6.03
C GLY A 215 0.95 -3.39 -7.05
N ARG A 216 2.26 -3.38 -6.82
CA ARG A 216 3.26 -4.04 -7.69
C ARG A 216 3.55 -5.49 -7.32
N GLY A 217 2.93 -6.00 -6.26
CA GLY A 217 3.30 -7.31 -5.69
C GLY A 217 4.67 -7.32 -5.01
N HIS A 218 5.26 -6.14 -4.76
CA HIS A 218 6.55 -6.04 -4.07
C HIS A 218 6.37 -6.28 -2.58
N VAL A 219 7.30 -7.02 -1.99
CA VAL A 219 7.39 -7.21 -0.54
C VAL A 219 8.82 -6.96 -0.11
N TRP A 220 9.00 -6.30 1.02
CA TRP A 220 10.32 -6.11 1.60
C TRP A 220 10.93 -7.45 2.01
N SER A 221 12.24 -7.56 1.82
CA SER A 221 13.01 -8.67 2.38
C SER A 221 12.99 -8.62 3.92
N PRO A 222 13.18 -9.78 4.59
CA PRO A 222 13.33 -9.81 6.04
C PRO A 222 14.44 -8.85 6.49
N GLY A 223 14.19 -8.09 7.54
CA GLY A 223 15.09 -7.03 7.97
C GLY A 223 14.42 -5.97 8.81
N ILE A 224 15.09 -4.83 8.97
CA ILE A 224 14.60 -3.73 9.81
C ILE A 224 14.23 -2.54 8.92
N MET A 225 13.06 -1.95 9.16
CA MET A 225 12.56 -0.78 8.42
C MET A 225 12.21 0.35 9.39
N GLN A 226 12.69 1.57 9.11
CA GLN A 226 12.39 2.73 9.93
C GLN A 226 11.00 3.30 9.59
N ILE A 227 10.14 3.51 10.59
CA ILE A 227 8.75 3.94 10.38
C ILE A 227 8.65 5.35 9.77
N SER A 228 9.52 6.26 10.20
CA SER A 228 9.54 7.64 9.69
C SER A 228 9.74 7.72 8.17
N ARG A 229 10.32 6.70 7.54
CA ARG A 229 10.47 6.60 6.09
C ARG A 229 9.17 6.23 5.36
N LEU A 230 8.18 5.71 6.07
CA LEU A 230 6.90 5.26 5.49
C LEU A 230 5.84 6.37 5.51
N ILE A 231 5.87 7.20 6.54
CA ILE A 231 4.88 8.26 6.78
C ILE A 231 4.70 9.21 5.59
N PRO A 232 5.74 9.66 4.87
CA PRO A 232 5.59 10.57 3.74
C PRO A 232 4.76 9.98 2.58
N TYR A 233 4.50 8.67 2.57
CA TYR A 233 3.73 7.97 1.55
C TYR A 233 2.27 7.70 1.95
N LEU A 234 1.88 8.10 3.17
CA LEU A 234 0.52 7.95 3.67
C LEU A 234 -0.40 8.99 3.03
N ASN A 235 -1.30 8.50 2.19
CA ASN A 235 -2.08 9.32 1.27
C ASN A 235 -3.21 10.09 1.97
N GLU A 236 -3.70 9.55 3.07
CA GLU A 236 -4.75 10.11 3.91
C GLU A 236 -4.26 11.27 4.78
N SER A 237 -2.95 11.50 4.81
CA SER A 237 -2.27 12.46 5.67
C SER A 237 -1.46 13.51 4.94
N VAL A 238 -1.71 13.73 3.65
CA VAL A 238 -0.96 14.74 2.86
C VAL A 238 -0.97 16.12 3.54
N ASP A 239 -2.14 16.56 3.99
CA ASP A 239 -2.36 17.81 4.75
C ASP A 239 -1.74 17.75 6.15
N LEU A 240 -1.95 16.66 6.88
CA LEU A 240 -1.46 16.48 8.26
C LEU A 240 0.07 16.47 8.31
N TYR A 241 0.71 15.75 7.38
CA TYR A 241 2.15 15.67 7.26
C TYR A 241 2.75 17.03 6.91
N ALA A 242 2.16 17.73 5.93
CA ALA A 242 2.62 19.05 5.52
C ALA A 242 2.55 20.06 6.66
N SER A 243 1.43 20.07 7.40
CA SER A 243 1.25 20.92 8.57
C SER A 243 2.25 20.59 9.69
N ALA A 244 2.39 19.31 10.03
CA ALA A 244 3.19 18.89 11.18
C ALA A 244 4.70 19.04 11.00
N PHE A 245 5.20 18.83 9.78
CA PHE A 245 6.66 18.83 9.50
C PHE A 245 7.12 20.04 8.71
N ASN A 246 6.20 20.90 8.26
CA ASN A 246 6.47 21.98 7.31
C ASN A 246 7.24 21.45 6.06
N LYS A 247 6.83 20.27 5.58
CA LYS A 247 7.47 19.54 4.48
C LYS A 247 6.42 18.87 3.62
N ARG A 248 6.67 18.85 2.31
CA ARG A 248 5.80 18.10 1.38
C ARG A 248 5.93 16.60 1.64
N PRO A 249 4.83 15.83 1.59
CA PRO A 249 4.92 14.39 1.54
C PRO A 249 5.58 13.93 0.24
N SER A 250 5.98 12.66 0.17
CA SER A 250 6.56 12.03 -1.03
C SER A 250 5.46 11.64 -2.03
N LEU A 251 4.56 12.58 -2.30
CA LEU A 251 3.34 12.40 -3.08
C LEU A 251 3.11 13.65 -3.95
N ILE A 252 2.78 13.44 -5.23
CA ILE A 252 2.34 14.51 -6.13
C ILE A 252 0.87 14.34 -6.44
N PRO A 253 0.03 15.35 -6.19
CA PRO A 253 -1.39 15.25 -6.49
C PRO A 253 -1.63 15.19 -8.00
N ILE A 254 -2.53 14.29 -8.38
CA ILE A 254 -3.08 14.16 -9.72
C ILE A 254 -4.32 15.04 -9.82
N GLU A 255 -4.40 15.79 -10.91
CA GLU A 255 -5.56 16.63 -11.24
C GLU A 255 -6.72 15.75 -11.74
N ASN A 256 -6.41 14.81 -12.62
CA ASN A 256 -7.41 13.89 -13.16
C ASN A 256 -6.80 12.55 -13.58
N THR A 257 -7.55 11.47 -13.40
CA THR A 257 -7.24 10.14 -13.91
C THR A 257 -8.44 9.59 -14.68
N TYR A 258 -8.28 9.27 -15.95
CA TYR A 258 -9.38 8.79 -16.80
C TYR A 258 -8.92 7.77 -17.86
N ILE A 259 -9.89 7.11 -18.50
CA ILE A 259 -9.64 6.11 -19.54
C ILE A 259 -9.97 6.68 -20.92
N ARG A 260 -9.07 6.46 -21.87
CA ARG A 260 -9.33 6.68 -23.29
C ARG A 260 -9.26 5.36 -24.06
N ALA A 261 -10.00 5.30 -25.17
CA ALA A 261 -9.90 4.19 -26.10
C ALA A 261 -9.96 4.65 -27.55
N SER A 262 -9.41 3.83 -28.43
CA SER A 262 -9.42 4.06 -29.88
C SER A 262 -9.45 2.73 -30.65
N GLY A 263 -9.76 2.83 -31.94
CA GLY A 263 -9.96 1.69 -32.82
C GLY A 263 -11.41 1.17 -32.82
N LYS A 264 -11.64 0.18 -33.67
CA LYS A 264 -12.95 -0.48 -33.85
C LYS A 264 -12.93 -1.86 -33.21
N ARG A 265 -14.09 -2.35 -32.80
CA ARG A 265 -14.25 -3.72 -32.32
C ARG A 265 -13.88 -4.72 -33.43
N PRO A 266 -13.29 -5.89 -33.09
CA PRO A 266 -12.91 -6.33 -31.74
C PRO A 266 -11.57 -5.76 -31.24
N ASN A 267 -10.81 -5.06 -32.08
CA ASN A 267 -9.45 -4.59 -31.83
C ASN A 267 -9.41 -3.20 -31.15
N ARG A 268 -10.44 -2.83 -30.40
CA ARG A 268 -10.47 -1.54 -29.70
C ARG A 268 -9.49 -1.64 -28.54
N LEU A 269 -8.66 -0.62 -28.36
CA LEU A 269 -7.64 -0.56 -27.32
C LEU A 269 -7.96 0.59 -26.36
N ALA A 270 -7.75 0.36 -25.06
CA ALA A 270 -7.92 1.36 -24.01
C ALA A 270 -6.63 1.59 -23.23
N TRP A 271 -6.42 2.80 -22.69
CA TRP A 271 -5.27 3.16 -21.87
C TRP A 271 -5.65 4.15 -20.78
N LEU A 272 -4.82 4.22 -19.74
CA LEU A 272 -4.95 5.21 -18.66
C LEU A 272 -4.33 6.53 -19.11
N VAL A 273 -4.98 7.63 -18.74
CA VAL A 273 -4.46 8.98 -18.86
C VAL A 273 -4.43 9.62 -17.47
N VAL A 274 -3.32 10.26 -17.14
CA VAL A 274 -3.08 10.98 -15.89
C VAL A 274 -2.70 12.41 -16.22
N GLU A 275 -3.40 13.36 -15.62
CA GLU A 275 -3.11 14.79 -15.73
C GLU A 275 -2.59 15.31 -14.39
N VAL A 276 -1.46 16.01 -14.41
CA VAL A 276 -0.83 16.61 -13.24
C VAL A 276 -0.74 18.11 -13.44
N SER A 277 -1.17 18.89 -12.44
CA SER A 277 -1.07 20.35 -12.50
C SER A 277 0.39 20.81 -12.64
N ARG A 278 0.66 21.73 -13.58
CA ARG A 278 1.97 22.38 -13.69
C ARG A 278 2.32 23.20 -12.45
N LEU A 279 1.32 23.73 -11.75
CA LEU A 279 1.55 24.42 -10.48
C LEU A 279 2.07 23.42 -9.44
N ALA A 280 1.40 22.28 -9.27
CA ALA A 280 1.84 21.24 -8.32
C ALA A 280 3.26 20.75 -8.60
N LEU A 281 3.64 20.60 -9.87
CA LEU A 281 5.01 20.24 -10.26
C LEU A 281 6.02 21.34 -9.94
N ARG A 282 5.74 22.60 -10.32
CA ARG A 282 6.63 23.74 -10.03
C ARG A 282 6.86 23.90 -8.53
N GLU A 283 5.79 23.83 -7.78
CA GLU A 283 5.84 23.93 -6.34
C GLU A 283 6.66 22.79 -5.69
N ALA A 284 6.70 21.62 -6.31
CA ALA A 284 7.53 20.49 -5.89
C ALA A 284 8.96 20.52 -6.48
N ASP A 285 9.36 21.59 -7.17
CA ASP A 285 10.61 21.68 -7.93
C ASP A 285 10.80 20.52 -8.93
N LEU A 286 9.70 20.13 -9.59
CA LEU A 286 9.68 19.09 -10.60
C LEU A 286 9.39 19.68 -11.98
N SER A 287 10.16 19.24 -12.97
CA SER A 287 9.76 19.34 -14.37
C SER A 287 8.92 18.11 -14.75
N PRO A 288 8.15 18.15 -15.86
CA PRO A 288 7.42 16.99 -16.37
C PRO A 288 8.27 15.71 -16.48
N ARG A 289 9.54 15.87 -16.89
CA ARG A 289 10.48 14.75 -17.06
C ARG A 289 11.11 14.34 -15.73
N LYS A 290 11.49 15.30 -14.88
CA LYS A 290 12.03 15.03 -13.54
C LYS A 290 11.02 14.26 -12.69
N LEU A 291 9.71 14.47 -12.87
CA LEU A 291 8.69 13.61 -12.23
C LEU A 291 8.89 12.13 -12.55
N LEU A 292 9.17 11.78 -13.80
CA LEU A 292 9.38 10.38 -14.19
C LEU A 292 10.70 9.84 -13.63
N ASP A 293 11.73 10.68 -13.51
CA ASP A 293 13.01 10.30 -12.90
C ASP A 293 12.85 10.04 -11.39
N GLU A 294 12.02 10.83 -10.71
CA GLU A 294 11.77 10.76 -9.26
C GLU A 294 10.64 9.78 -8.88
N ALA A 295 9.84 9.30 -9.83
CA ALA A 295 8.72 8.38 -9.60
C ALA A 295 8.89 7.09 -10.42
N ALA A 296 9.91 6.30 -10.09
CA ALA A 296 10.34 5.15 -10.90
C ALA A 296 9.21 4.12 -11.15
N ALA A 297 8.34 3.89 -10.15
CA ALA A 297 7.21 2.98 -10.28
C ALA A 297 6.20 3.47 -11.34
N PHE A 298 5.88 4.76 -11.33
CA PHE A 298 4.99 5.42 -12.27
C PHE A 298 5.61 5.47 -13.68
N ALA A 299 6.87 5.88 -13.78
CA ALA A 299 7.60 5.97 -15.05
C ALA A 299 7.78 4.63 -15.77
N LYS A 300 7.73 3.50 -15.04
CA LYS A 300 7.72 2.17 -15.68
C LYS A 300 6.44 1.94 -16.51
N SER A 301 5.34 2.59 -16.13
CA SER A 301 4.03 2.35 -16.73
C SER A 301 3.53 3.51 -17.60
N PHE A 302 4.10 4.70 -17.48
CA PHE A 302 3.61 5.91 -18.14
C PHE A 302 4.70 6.62 -18.96
N ASP A 303 4.28 7.25 -20.05
CA ASP A 303 5.09 8.20 -20.83
C ASP A 303 4.50 9.61 -20.75
N HIS A 304 5.37 10.62 -20.72
CA HIS A 304 4.97 12.02 -20.86
C HIS A 304 4.63 12.31 -22.31
N VAL A 305 3.44 12.87 -22.56
CA VAL A 305 2.94 13.22 -23.89
C VAL A 305 2.52 14.69 -23.94
N GLU A 306 2.28 15.20 -25.14
CA GLU A 306 1.71 16.53 -25.32
C GLU A 306 0.34 16.67 -24.64
N SER A 307 0.14 17.80 -23.98
CA SER A 307 -1.14 18.21 -23.43
C SER A 307 -1.78 19.22 -24.37
N ASP A 308 -3.09 19.11 -24.55
CA ASP A 308 -3.97 20.11 -25.18
C ASP A 308 -4.31 21.27 -24.23
N ARG A 309 -3.97 21.13 -22.96
CA ARG A 309 -4.15 22.11 -21.89
C ARG A 309 -2.81 22.64 -21.40
N ASP A 310 -2.70 23.96 -21.26
CA ASP A 310 -1.48 24.62 -20.82
C ASP A 310 -1.24 24.53 -19.31
N ASP A 311 -2.29 24.33 -18.50
CA ASP A 311 -2.23 24.29 -17.04
C ASP A 311 -1.82 22.93 -16.46
N VAL A 312 -1.89 21.86 -17.28
CA VAL A 312 -1.56 20.49 -16.87
C VAL A 312 -0.47 19.87 -17.75
N VAL A 313 0.10 18.79 -17.22
CA VAL A 313 1.02 17.88 -17.88
C VAL A 313 0.33 16.54 -18.02
N LYS A 314 0.42 15.94 -19.21
CA LYS A 314 -0.30 14.72 -19.54
C LYS A 314 0.65 13.52 -19.62
N TYR A 315 0.23 12.43 -18.98
CA TYR A 315 0.92 11.15 -19.03
C TYR A 315 -0.05 10.06 -19.47
N GLU A 316 0.39 9.16 -20.34
CA GLU A 316 -0.43 8.02 -20.76
C GLU A 316 0.24 6.69 -20.48
N SER A 317 -0.54 5.65 -20.16
CA SER A 317 0.02 4.34 -19.88
C SER A 317 0.64 3.71 -21.12
N LYS A 318 1.89 3.25 -21.02
CA LYS A 318 2.65 2.57 -22.08
C LYS A 318 1.84 1.44 -22.72
N PRO A 319 1.36 0.43 -21.96
CA PRO A 319 0.48 -0.57 -22.53
C PRO A 319 -0.89 0.05 -22.81
N ALA A 320 -1.36 -0.11 -24.04
CA ALA A 320 -2.79 -0.12 -24.31
C ALA A 320 -3.31 -1.54 -24.15
N VAL A 321 -4.49 -1.69 -23.58
CA VAL A 321 -5.08 -3.00 -23.28
C VAL A 321 -6.25 -3.26 -24.22
N PRO A 322 -6.46 -4.51 -24.66
CA PRO A 322 -7.66 -4.87 -25.40
C PRO A 322 -8.92 -4.49 -24.62
N TYR A 323 -9.78 -3.73 -25.28
CA TYR A 323 -11.07 -3.30 -24.77
C TYR A 323 -12.17 -3.98 -25.59
N SER A 324 -12.64 -5.13 -25.11
CA SER A 324 -13.80 -5.81 -25.68
C SER A 324 -15.09 -5.30 -25.04
N ALA A 325 -16.23 -5.53 -25.69
CA ALA A 325 -17.56 -5.18 -25.19
C ALA A 325 -18.01 -6.03 -23.98
N MET A 326 -17.08 -6.66 -23.26
CA MET A 326 -17.41 -7.56 -22.17
C MET A 326 -17.64 -6.78 -20.87
N PRO A 327 -18.58 -7.22 -20.03
CA PRO A 327 -18.89 -6.61 -18.73
C PRO A 327 -17.80 -6.82 -17.66
N LEU A 328 -16.76 -7.60 -17.96
CA LEU A 328 -15.74 -7.97 -16.99
C LEU A 328 -14.76 -6.83 -16.76
N ALA A 329 -14.32 -6.72 -15.50
CA ALA A 329 -13.38 -5.72 -15.05
C ALA A 329 -12.12 -5.74 -15.92
N LEU A 330 -11.79 -4.64 -16.59
CA LEU A 330 -10.66 -4.53 -17.52
C LEU A 330 -9.34 -4.76 -16.77
N PRO A 331 -8.81 -6.00 -16.73
CA PRO A 331 -7.80 -6.36 -15.74
C PRO A 331 -6.49 -5.65 -16.04
N GLY A 332 -6.16 -5.47 -17.32
CA GLY A 332 -4.96 -4.74 -17.73
C GLY A 332 -4.96 -3.26 -17.33
N LEU A 333 -6.10 -2.56 -17.35
CA LEU A 333 -6.17 -1.17 -16.87
C LEU A 333 -6.01 -1.11 -15.34
N ARG A 334 -6.67 -2.03 -14.63
CA ARG A 334 -6.57 -2.12 -13.16
C ARG A 334 -5.15 -2.42 -12.71
N GLU A 335 -4.51 -3.38 -13.36
CA GLU A 335 -3.10 -3.70 -13.13
C GLU A 335 -2.19 -2.52 -13.46
N ALA A 336 -2.44 -1.80 -14.56
CA ALA A 336 -1.67 -0.61 -14.88
C ALA A 336 -1.83 0.49 -13.82
N PHE A 337 -3.04 0.72 -13.29
CA PHE A 337 -3.26 1.66 -12.20
C PHE A 337 -2.52 1.24 -10.92
N ASP A 338 -2.77 -0.01 -10.47
CA ASP A 338 -2.24 -0.55 -9.21
C ASP A 338 -0.69 -0.65 -9.24
N ARG A 339 -0.12 -1.14 -10.35
CA ARG A 339 1.34 -1.27 -10.50
C ARG A 339 2.06 0.06 -10.66
N SER A 340 1.36 1.14 -10.97
CA SER A 340 1.96 2.47 -11.08
C SER A 340 2.06 3.19 -9.74
N LEU A 341 1.56 2.56 -8.66
CA LEU A 341 1.50 3.14 -7.32
C LEU A 341 0.83 4.51 -7.31
N ILE A 342 -0.24 4.63 -8.10
CA ILE A 342 -1.18 5.73 -7.94
C ILE A 342 -1.96 5.45 -6.65
N SER A 343 -1.76 6.29 -5.64
CA SER A 343 -2.41 6.17 -4.35
C SER A 343 -3.67 7.02 -4.34
N ARG A 344 -4.83 6.39 -4.11
CA ARG A 344 -6.13 7.06 -4.08
C ARG A 344 -6.59 7.31 -2.65
N ASN A 345 -6.99 8.55 -2.38
CA ASN A 345 -7.65 8.93 -1.14
C ASN A 345 -9.15 8.98 -1.41
N ARG A 346 -9.86 7.96 -0.93
CA ARG A 346 -11.28 7.70 -1.20
C ARG A 346 -12.21 8.39 -0.22
N THR A 347 -11.67 8.98 0.85
CA THR A 347 -12.46 9.55 1.96
C THR A 347 -12.73 11.04 1.79
N LEU A 348 -12.09 11.68 0.81
CA LEU A 348 -12.37 13.06 0.45
C LEU A 348 -13.62 13.12 -0.44
N ALA A 349 -14.48 14.12 -0.21
CA ALA A 349 -15.65 14.41 -1.07
C ALA A 349 -15.27 14.60 -2.55
N HIS A 350 -14.03 14.99 -2.81
CA HIS A 350 -13.41 14.92 -4.13
C HIS A 350 -12.21 13.99 -4.02
N PRO A 351 -12.36 12.70 -4.39
CA PRO A 351 -11.30 11.72 -4.27
C PRO A 351 -10.04 12.22 -4.96
N ARG A 352 -8.90 12.10 -4.26
CA ARG A 352 -7.63 12.61 -4.76
C ARG A 352 -6.66 11.47 -5.01
N ASP A 353 -6.21 11.39 -6.25
CA ASP A 353 -5.14 10.50 -6.65
C ASP A 353 -3.79 11.19 -6.43
N ASN A 354 -2.77 10.42 -6.06
CA ASN A 354 -1.41 10.91 -5.89
C ASN A 354 -0.40 9.94 -6.53
N ILE A 355 0.62 10.49 -7.18
CA ILE A 355 1.79 9.75 -7.65
C ILE A 355 2.79 9.63 -6.50
N VAL A 356 3.26 8.42 -6.22
CA VAL A 356 4.32 8.17 -5.25
C VAL A 356 5.68 8.62 -5.80
N LEU A 357 6.33 9.56 -5.11
CA LEU A 357 7.68 10.03 -5.42
C LEU A 357 8.72 9.14 -4.74
N SER A 358 9.33 8.26 -5.51
CA SER A 358 10.49 7.48 -5.10
C SER A 358 11.26 6.97 -6.32
N PRO A 359 12.60 7.08 -6.31
CA PRO A 359 13.44 6.49 -7.34
C PRO A 359 13.50 4.96 -7.27
N HIS A 360 12.92 4.35 -6.23
CA HIS A 360 12.94 2.90 -6.02
C HIS A 360 11.70 2.22 -6.59
N LEU A 361 11.91 1.09 -7.28
CA LEU A 361 10.81 0.25 -7.78
C LEU A 361 10.21 -0.68 -6.70
N GLY A 362 10.96 -0.90 -5.62
CA GLY A 362 10.62 -1.77 -4.50
C GLY A 362 9.77 -1.06 -3.44
N LEU A 363 8.59 -0.62 -3.84
CA LEU A 363 7.65 0.07 -2.96
C LEU A 363 6.39 -0.76 -2.75
N LEU A 364 5.85 -0.64 -1.54
CA LEU A 364 4.59 -1.24 -1.14
C LEU A 364 3.40 -0.49 -1.76
N SER A 365 2.26 -1.17 -1.83
CA SER A 365 0.96 -0.53 -2.06
C SER A 365 0.57 0.35 -0.87
N ALA A 366 -0.39 1.26 -1.08
CA ALA A 366 -0.96 2.07 -0.01
C ALA A 366 -1.55 1.18 1.11
N GLU A 367 -2.20 0.08 0.74
CA GLU A 367 -2.82 -0.83 1.69
C GLU A 367 -1.78 -1.58 2.53
N ALA A 368 -0.68 -2.04 1.92
CA ALA A 368 0.41 -2.68 2.66
C ALA A 368 1.15 -1.67 3.56
N LEU A 369 1.30 -0.41 3.13
CA LEU A 369 1.85 0.67 3.97
C LEU A 369 0.96 0.94 5.18
N THR A 370 -0.35 1.11 4.97
CA THR A 370 -1.32 1.30 6.06
C THR A 370 -1.29 0.14 7.04
N PHE A 371 -1.25 -1.11 6.55
CA PHE A 371 -1.09 -2.28 7.42
C PHE A 371 0.17 -2.20 8.28
N ALA A 372 1.31 -1.84 7.68
CA ALA A 372 2.59 -1.76 8.39
C ALA A 372 2.61 -0.69 9.47
N VAL A 373 2.15 0.52 9.15
CA VAL A 373 2.10 1.64 10.11
C VAL A 373 1.08 1.35 11.20
N MET A 374 -0.11 0.83 10.87
CA MET A 374 -1.15 0.54 11.85
C MET A 374 -0.71 -0.55 12.86
N LEU A 375 -0.03 -1.61 12.40
CA LEU A 375 0.54 -2.60 13.33
C LEU A 375 1.57 -1.96 14.26
N HIS A 376 2.45 -1.12 13.73
CA HIS A 376 3.48 -0.48 14.54
C HIS A 376 2.87 0.36 15.66
N LEU A 377 1.94 1.25 15.31
CA LEU A 377 1.26 2.10 16.29
C LEU A 377 0.48 1.25 17.31
N SER A 378 -0.20 0.18 16.86
CA SER A 378 -0.86 -0.80 17.75
C SER A 378 0.10 -1.44 18.74
N ASN A 379 1.30 -1.81 18.31
CA ASN A 379 2.34 -2.35 19.18
C ASN A 379 2.85 -1.31 20.19
N MET A 380 3.00 -0.04 19.80
CA MET A 380 3.36 1.03 20.72
C MET A 380 2.34 1.16 21.85
N VAL A 381 1.06 1.21 21.52
CA VAL A 381 -0.03 1.35 22.51
C VAL A 381 -0.06 0.17 23.47
N ARG A 382 0.15 -1.06 22.98
CA ARG A 382 0.12 -2.28 23.81
C ARG A 382 1.32 -2.43 24.71
N TYR A 383 2.52 -2.23 24.17
CA TYR A 383 3.76 -2.64 24.84
C TYR A 383 4.56 -1.47 25.39
N ARG A 384 4.30 -0.25 24.92
CA ARG A 384 5.04 0.97 25.29
C ARG A 384 4.11 2.19 25.46
N PRO A 385 3.02 2.10 26.25
CA PRO A 385 2.06 3.19 26.38
C PRO A 385 2.68 4.49 26.94
N HIS A 386 3.74 4.40 27.73
CA HIS A 386 4.49 5.56 28.23
C HIS A 386 5.19 6.35 27.10
N HIS A 387 5.72 5.68 26.06
CA HIS A 387 6.28 6.36 24.89
C HIS A 387 5.17 6.99 24.04
N VAL A 388 4.00 6.36 23.96
CA VAL A 388 2.84 6.97 23.28
C VAL A 388 2.42 8.25 23.99
N GLU A 389 2.40 8.27 25.31
CA GLU A 389 2.07 9.48 26.07
C GLU A 389 3.11 10.59 25.86
N GLN A 390 4.39 10.26 25.70
CA GLN A 390 5.45 11.23 25.36
C GLN A 390 5.28 11.83 23.95
N LEU A 391 4.52 11.20 23.06
CA LEU A 391 4.18 11.78 21.75
C LEU A 391 3.04 12.78 21.84
N ARG A 392 2.33 12.89 22.96
CA ARG A 392 1.27 13.87 23.09
C ARG A 392 1.84 15.27 22.93
N GLY A 393 1.33 16.01 21.95
CA GLY A 393 1.83 17.35 21.60
C GLY A 393 3.07 17.36 20.70
N SER A 394 3.61 16.19 20.32
CA SER A 394 4.66 16.12 19.30
C SER A 394 4.10 16.28 17.89
N SER A 395 4.99 16.50 16.91
CA SER A 395 4.62 16.58 15.49
C SER A 395 4.17 15.24 14.89
N GLN A 396 4.20 14.14 15.64
CA GLN A 396 3.73 12.82 15.21
C GLN A 396 2.36 12.46 15.81
N TRP A 397 1.84 13.28 16.73
CA TRP A 397 0.60 12.97 17.44
C TRP A 397 -0.61 12.84 16.51
N TRP A 398 -0.60 13.51 15.36
CA TRP A 398 -1.64 13.40 14.34
C TRP A 398 -1.83 11.96 13.82
N LEU A 399 -0.82 11.10 13.94
CA LEU A 399 -0.95 9.67 13.61
C LEU A 399 -2.01 8.99 14.48
N PHE A 400 -2.16 9.41 15.74
CA PHE A 400 -3.09 8.84 16.71
C PHE A 400 -4.45 9.55 16.68
N THR A 401 -4.45 10.87 16.49
CA THR A 401 -5.69 11.68 16.60
C THR A 401 -6.52 11.72 15.33
N SER A 402 -5.89 11.61 14.15
CA SER A 402 -6.58 11.92 12.88
C SER A 402 -6.29 10.90 11.78
N TRP A 403 -5.05 10.41 11.68
CA TRP A 403 -4.71 9.48 10.60
C TRP A 403 -5.40 8.13 10.74
N VAL A 404 -5.48 7.55 11.94
CA VAL A 404 -6.11 6.22 12.12
C VAL A 404 -7.54 6.20 11.58
N ASP A 405 -8.35 7.23 11.86
CA ASP A 405 -9.74 7.28 11.37
C ASP A 405 -9.79 7.32 9.84
N ARG A 406 -9.02 8.24 9.24
CA ARG A 406 -8.97 8.41 7.78
C ARG A 406 -8.42 7.16 7.08
N ALA A 407 -7.38 6.54 7.66
CA ALA A 407 -6.77 5.33 7.15
C ALA A 407 -7.72 4.14 7.25
N CYS A 408 -8.48 4.02 8.34
CA CYS A 408 -9.47 2.95 8.48
C CYS A 408 -10.55 3.01 7.40
N GLU A 409 -11.12 4.19 7.17
CA GLU A 409 -12.15 4.37 6.13
C GLU A 409 -11.58 4.21 4.72
N ASN A 410 -10.41 4.81 4.43
CA ASN A 410 -9.79 4.65 3.12
C ASN A 410 -9.43 3.18 2.83
N PHE A 411 -8.97 2.44 3.84
CA PHE A 411 -8.64 1.02 3.73
C PHE A 411 -9.89 0.16 3.49
N LEU A 412 -11.00 0.45 4.17
CA LEU A 412 -12.29 -0.22 3.94
C LEU A 412 -12.74 -0.02 2.48
N LEU A 413 -12.80 1.23 2.02
CA LEU A 413 -13.20 1.54 0.65
C LEU A 413 -12.26 0.93 -0.40
N ALA A 414 -10.95 0.88 -0.12
CA ALA A 414 -9.97 0.22 -0.99
C ALA A 414 -10.21 -1.29 -1.09
N MET A 415 -10.46 -1.96 0.04
CA MET A 415 -10.76 -3.41 0.05
C MET A 415 -12.10 -3.72 -0.60
N SER A 416 -13.15 -2.96 -0.30
CA SER A 416 -14.44 -3.05 -0.98
C SER A 416 -14.29 -2.89 -2.50
N SER A 417 -13.42 -1.97 -2.94
CA SER A 417 -13.16 -1.77 -4.37
C SER A 417 -12.47 -2.97 -5.02
N ARG A 418 -11.49 -3.56 -4.33
CA ARG A 418 -10.79 -4.75 -4.82
C ARG A 418 -11.66 -6.00 -4.86
N ILE A 419 -12.65 -6.10 -3.98
CA ILE A 419 -13.56 -7.26 -3.89
C ILE A 419 -14.69 -7.17 -4.91
N SER A 420 -15.35 -6.01 -4.99
CA SER A 420 -16.46 -5.75 -5.91
C SER A 420 -16.03 -5.51 -7.36
N LEU A 421 -14.77 -5.15 -7.57
CA LEU A 421 -14.26 -4.63 -8.84
C LEU A 421 -14.92 -3.31 -9.27
N GLU A 422 -15.49 -2.56 -8.32
CA GLU A 422 -16.00 -1.20 -8.50
C GLU A 422 -15.24 -0.21 -7.60
N GLU A 423 -14.91 0.97 -8.10
CA GLU A 423 -14.24 2.03 -7.34
C GLU A 423 -15.20 2.68 -6.34
N HIS A 424 -15.10 2.30 -5.08
CA HIS A 424 -15.83 2.93 -3.98
C HIS A 424 -15.20 4.27 -3.61
N LEU A 425 -15.97 5.35 -3.73
CA LEU A 425 -15.50 6.73 -3.56
C LEU A 425 -16.55 7.53 -2.79
N ILE A 426 -16.13 8.35 -1.82
CA ILE A 426 -17.03 9.34 -1.22
C ILE A 426 -17.27 10.46 -2.24
N GLU A 427 -18.52 10.65 -2.69
CA GLU A 427 -18.91 11.63 -3.73
C GLU A 427 -20.21 12.36 -3.39
#